data_AF-A0A8D8CNC6-F1
#
_entry.id   AF-A0A8D8CNC6-F1
#
_cell.length_a   1.000
_cell.length_b   1.000
_cell.length_c   1.000
_cell.angle_alpha   90.00
_cell.angle_beta   90.00
_cell.angle_gamma   90.00
#
_symmetry.space_group_name_H-M   'P 1'
#
loop_
_entity.id
_entity.type
_entity.pdbx_description
1 polymer ?
#
loop_
_entity_poly.entity_id
_entity_poly.type
_entity_poly.pdbx_seq_one_letter_code
_entity_poly.pdbx_strand_id
1 'polypeptide(L)'
;ADTPYANGCFEFDVYFPPDYPNSPMMINLETTGRNTVRFNPNLYNDGKVCLSVLNTWHGRPEEKWNAHTSSFLQVLVSIQSLILVPEPYFNEPGFERSRGTPSGTHSSREYNSNIYQACVRYAMLEQLKNPCPCFKDVIHTHFW
;
A
#
# COMPACT_ATOMS: atom_id res chain seq x y z
N ALA A 1 4.23 -13.16 2.09
CA ALA A 1 5.23 -13.55 3.11
C ALA A 1 6.53 -12.80 2.83
N ASP A 2 7.40 -12.63 3.83
CA ASP A 2 8.68 -11.91 3.76
C ASP A 2 8.61 -10.39 3.53
N THR A 3 7.57 -9.74 4.05
CA THR A 3 7.42 -8.28 4.02
C THR A 3 6.99 -7.77 5.40
N PRO A 4 7.25 -6.50 5.76
CA PRO A 4 6.78 -5.94 7.03
C PRO A 4 5.25 -5.81 7.13
N TYR A 5 4.55 -6.11 6.04
CA TYR A 5 3.09 -6.15 5.92
C TYR A 5 2.50 -7.55 6.11
N ALA A 6 3.34 -8.57 6.30
CA ALA A 6 2.92 -9.97 6.26
C ALA A 6 1.72 -10.25 7.20
N ASN A 7 0.71 -10.92 6.65
CA ASN A 7 -0.54 -11.32 7.30
C ASN A 7 -1.44 -10.17 7.79
N GLY A 8 -1.07 -8.90 7.60
CA GLY A 8 -1.96 -7.77 7.87
C GLY A 8 -3.10 -7.67 6.85
N CYS A 9 -4.28 -7.29 7.32
CA CYS A 9 -5.42 -6.90 6.50
C CYS A 9 -5.39 -5.38 6.25
N PHE A 10 -5.21 -4.99 4.99
CA PHE A 10 -5.21 -3.60 4.54
C PHE A 10 -6.48 -3.35 3.73
N GLU A 11 -7.34 -2.47 4.24
CA GLU A 11 -8.61 -2.10 3.63
C GLU A 11 -8.42 -0.89 2.72
N PHE A 12 -9.03 -0.93 1.54
CA PHE A 12 -8.98 0.15 0.57
C PHE A 12 -10.39 0.48 0.07
N ASP A 13 -10.71 1.76 0.09
CA ASP A 13 -11.90 2.28 -0.57
C ASP A 13 -11.59 2.61 -2.03
N VAL A 14 -12.54 2.28 -2.92
CA VAL A 14 -12.37 2.44 -4.37
C VAL A 14 -13.59 3.13 -4.95
N TYR A 15 -13.37 4.17 -5.74
CA TYR A 15 -14.41 4.91 -6.45
C TYR A 15 -14.06 5.06 -7.93
N PHE A 16 -14.99 4.67 -8.79
CA PHE A 16 -14.89 4.87 -10.24
C PHE A 16 -15.57 6.19 -10.60
N PRO A 17 -14.82 7.21 -11.09
CA PRO A 17 -15.40 8.50 -11.41
C PRO A 17 -16.31 8.45 -12.65
N PRO A 18 -17.17 9.46 -12.86
CA PRO A 18 -18.11 9.47 -13.98
C PRO A 18 -17.46 9.41 -15.37
N ASP A 19 -16.19 9.80 -15.47
CA ASP A 19 -15.41 9.76 -16.71
C ASP A 19 -14.58 8.49 -16.87
N TYR A 20 -14.69 7.50 -15.97
CA TYR A 20 -14.08 6.17 -16.15
C TYR A 20 -14.63 5.50 -17.43
N PRO A 21 -13.78 4.91 -18.29
CA PRO A 21 -12.35 4.62 -18.08
C PRO A 21 -11.38 5.69 -18.61
N ASN A 22 -11.81 6.89 -18.98
CA ASN A 22 -10.88 7.95 -19.45
C ASN A 22 -9.93 8.41 -18.33
N SER A 23 -10.43 8.46 -17.09
CA SER A 23 -9.62 8.62 -15.87
C SER A 23 -9.56 7.31 -15.07
N PRO A 24 -8.48 7.08 -14.31
CA PRO A 24 -8.38 5.91 -13.42
C PRO A 24 -9.39 6.00 -12.27
N MET A 25 -9.62 4.87 -11.61
CA MET A 25 -10.32 4.87 -10.32
C MET A 25 -9.53 5.63 -9.25
N MET A 26 -10.25 6.22 -8.31
CA MET A 26 -9.67 6.73 -7.07
C MET A 26 -9.61 5.60 -6.05
N ILE A 27 -8.50 5.50 -5.34
CA ILE A 27 -8.29 4.51 -4.28
C ILE A 27 -7.66 5.17 -3.06
N ASN A 28 -8.17 4.83 -1.88
CA ASN A 28 -7.71 5.33 -0.60
C ASN A 28 -7.43 4.15 0.33
N LEU A 29 -6.31 4.18 1.05
CA LEU A 29 -6.03 3.25 2.13
C LEU A 29 -6.81 3.69 3.37
N GLU A 30 -7.69 2.83 3.88
CA GLU A 30 -8.47 3.09 5.10
C GLU A 30 -7.70 2.65 6.35
N THR A 31 -6.86 1.62 6.24
CA THR A 31 -6.01 1.15 7.34
C THR A 31 -4.81 2.09 7.56
N THR A 32 -5.03 3.29 8.10
CA THR A 32 -3.98 4.31 8.39
C THR A 32 -3.74 4.54 9.88
N GLY A 33 -4.45 3.80 10.75
CA GLY A 33 -4.43 4.03 12.19
C GLY A 33 -4.95 5.42 12.55
N ARG A 34 -6.05 5.87 11.92
CA ARG A 34 -6.60 7.23 12.06
C ARG A 34 -5.60 8.32 11.65
N ASN A 35 -4.99 8.13 10.49
CA ASN A 35 -4.00 9.03 9.90
C ASN A 35 -2.69 9.21 10.69
N THR A 36 -2.38 8.27 11.59
CA THR A 36 -1.16 8.30 12.40
C THR A 36 -0.01 7.50 11.79
N VAL A 37 -0.28 6.64 10.81
CA VAL A 37 0.70 5.75 10.20
C VAL A 37 0.86 6.05 8.71
N ARG A 38 2.09 6.33 8.29
CA ARG A 38 2.51 6.26 6.88
C ARG A 38 3.09 4.87 6.62
N PHE A 39 2.30 3.97 6.03
CA PHE A 39 2.67 2.55 5.88
C PHE A 39 3.76 2.29 4.84
N ASN A 40 3.91 3.18 3.86
CA ASN A 40 4.88 3.05 2.78
C ASN A 40 5.17 4.44 2.23
N PRO A 41 6.31 4.69 1.55
CA PRO A 41 6.49 5.93 0.81
C PRO A 41 5.36 6.26 -0.16
N ASN A 42 4.70 5.22 -0.70
CA ASN A 42 3.54 5.31 -1.57
C ASN A 42 2.17 5.13 -0.87
N LEU A 43 2.13 4.97 0.45
CA LEU A 43 0.90 4.90 1.25
C LEU A 43 0.95 5.97 2.34
N TYR A 44 0.35 7.11 2.04
CA TYR A 44 0.41 8.30 2.88
C TYR A 44 -0.45 8.11 4.12
N ASN A 45 -0.18 8.91 5.14
CA ASN A 45 -0.95 8.87 6.38
C ASN A 45 -2.41 9.29 6.17
N ASP A 46 -2.71 10.16 5.22
CA ASP A 46 -4.08 10.53 4.85
C ASP A 46 -4.81 9.48 3.99
N GLY A 47 -4.17 8.35 3.69
CA GLY A 47 -4.72 7.27 2.88
C GLY A 47 -4.34 7.33 1.40
N LYS A 48 -3.69 8.40 0.93
CA LYS A 48 -3.32 8.52 -0.49
C LYS A 48 -2.42 7.37 -0.94
N VAL A 49 -2.83 6.71 -2.02
CA VAL A 49 -2.08 5.65 -2.70
C VAL A 49 -1.38 6.20 -3.94
N CYS A 50 -0.06 6.04 -3.99
CA CYS A 50 0.77 6.54 -5.08
C CYS A 50 1.19 5.43 -6.03
N LEU A 51 0.61 5.41 -7.24
CA LEU A 51 1.03 4.56 -8.35
C LEU A 51 0.99 5.34 -9.66
N SER A 52 1.90 5.04 -10.57
CA SER A 52 1.90 5.64 -11.93
C SER A 52 0.64 5.29 -12.69
N VAL A 53 0.16 4.04 -12.57
CA VAL A 53 -1.10 3.58 -13.19
C VAL A 53 -2.35 4.27 -12.63
N LEU A 54 -2.26 4.91 -11.46
CA LEU A 54 -3.30 5.75 -10.87
C LEU A 54 -3.12 7.24 -11.19
N ASN A 55 -2.08 7.60 -11.95
CA ASN A 55 -1.65 8.97 -12.19
C ASN A 55 -1.30 9.76 -10.90
N THR A 56 -1.03 9.06 -9.79
CA THR A 56 -0.66 9.67 -8.50
C THR A 56 0.83 9.58 -8.20
N TRP A 57 1.62 8.99 -9.11
CA TRP A 57 3.07 8.90 -9.03
C TRP A 57 3.74 9.11 -10.39
N HIS A 58 5.03 9.41 -10.37
CA HIS A 58 5.83 9.52 -11.59
C HIS A 58 6.02 8.14 -12.24
N GLY A 59 6.05 8.11 -13.57
CA GLY A 59 6.25 6.90 -14.35
C GLY A 59 6.33 7.23 -15.84
N ARG A 60 6.83 6.27 -16.62
CA ARG A 60 6.88 6.37 -18.08
C ARG A 60 5.46 6.39 -18.68
N PRO A 61 5.27 6.91 -19.90
CA PRO A 61 3.95 6.95 -20.53
C PRO A 61 3.22 5.60 -20.55
N GLU A 62 3.95 4.51 -20.76
CA GLU A 62 3.42 3.14 -20.77
C GLU A 62 3.01 2.59 -19.39
N GLU A 63 3.47 3.22 -18.31
CA GLU A 63 3.14 2.84 -16.93
C GLU A 63 1.92 3.60 -16.39
N LYS A 64 1.47 4.65 -17.12
CA LYS A 64 0.30 5.45 -16.73
C LYS A 64 -1.00 4.76 -17.11
N TRP A 65 -2.09 5.25 -16.51
CA TRP A 65 -3.43 4.78 -16.84
C TRP A 65 -3.70 4.86 -18.35
N ASN A 66 -4.15 3.76 -18.93
CA ASN A 66 -4.60 3.68 -20.31
C ASN A 66 -6.05 3.17 -20.34
N ALA A 67 -6.97 4.02 -20.81
CA ALA A 67 -8.40 3.73 -20.86
C ALA A 67 -8.78 2.45 -21.64
N HIS A 68 -7.91 1.98 -22.54
CA HIS A 68 -8.18 0.84 -23.42
C HIS A 68 -7.54 -0.46 -22.92
N THR A 69 -6.47 -0.38 -22.12
CA THR A 69 -5.66 -1.56 -21.75
C THR A 69 -5.46 -1.73 -20.25
N SER A 70 -5.58 -0.68 -19.45
CA SER A 70 -5.47 -0.77 -18.00
C SER A 70 -6.72 -1.38 -17.37
N SER A 71 -6.54 -2.01 -16.22
CA SER A 71 -7.64 -2.62 -15.46
C SER A 71 -7.46 -2.43 -13.96
N PHE A 72 -8.56 -2.53 -13.21
CA PHE A 72 -8.49 -2.51 -11.75
C PHE A 72 -7.66 -3.68 -11.20
N LEU A 73 -7.70 -4.86 -11.84
CA LEU A 73 -6.83 -5.98 -11.49
C LEU A 73 -5.34 -5.61 -11.57
N GLN A 74 -4.94 -4.90 -12.62
CA GLN A 74 -3.56 -4.40 -12.76
C GLN A 74 -3.18 -3.48 -11.58
N VAL A 75 -4.09 -2.62 -11.13
CA VAL A 75 -3.87 -1.76 -9.96
C VAL A 75 -3.67 -2.60 -8.70
N LEU A 76 -4.53 -3.60 -8.44
CA LEU A 76 -4.41 -4.48 -7.28
C LEU A 76 -3.08 -5.24 -7.28
N VAL A 77 -2.67 -5.79 -8.43
CA VAL A 77 -1.38 -6.47 -8.59
C VAL A 77 -0.21 -5.48 -8.40
N SER A 78 -0.36 -4.23 -8.83
CA SER A 78 0.66 -3.19 -8.64
C SER A 78 0.86 -2.84 -7.17
N ILE A 79 -0.22 -2.77 -6.37
CA ILE A 79 -0.13 -2.57 -4.92
C ILE A 79 0.69 -3.69 -4.28
N GLN A 80 0.41 -4.95 -4.62
CA GLN A 80 1.15 -6.09 -4.10
C GLN A 80 2.62 -6.09 -4.54
N SER A 81 2.88 -5.75 -5.80
CA SER A 81 4.21 -5.92 -6.41
C SER A 81 5.16 -4.74 -6.16
N LEU A 82 4.62 -3.53 -6.00
CA LEU A 82 5.42 -2.29 -5.93
C LEU A 82 5.36 -1.63 -4.55
N ILE A 83 4.26 -1.80 -3.81
CA ILE A 83 4.06 -1.13 -2.51
C ILE A 83 4.32 -2.09 -1.36
N LEU A 84 3.63 -3.23 -1.32
CA LEU A 84 3.70 -4.17 -0.19
C LEU A 84 4.92 -5.11 -0.28
N VAL A 85 6.12 -4.53 -0.36
CA VAL A 85 7.40 -5.20 -0.66
C VAL A 85 8.28 -5.42 0.58
N PRO A 86 9.37 -6.23 0.52
CA PRO A 86 10.23 -6.53 1.67
C PRO A 86 11.01 -5.35 2.27
N GLU A 87 11.43 -4.39 1.43
CA GLU A 87 12.24 -3.24 1.83
C GLU A 87 11.59 -1.91 1.38
N PRO A 88 10.41 -1.57 1.94
CA PRO A 88 9.62 -0.41 1.53
C PRO A 88 10.31 0.94 1.73
N TYR A 89 11.34 1.01 2.59
CA TYR A 89 12.19 2.20 2.75
C TYR A 89 12.72 2.73 1.41
N PHE A 90 13.10 1.82 0.50
CA PHE A 90 13.67 2.18 -0.79
C PHE A 90 12.63 2.56 -1.86
N ASN A 91 11.33 2.60 -1.53
CA ASN A 91 10.32 3.16 -2.41
C ASN A 91 10.35 4.71 -2.41
N GLU A 92 11.04 5.33 -1.44
CA GLU A 92 11.25 6.77 -1.41
C GLU A 92 12.23 7.18 -2.53
N PRO A 93 11.89 8.17 -3.38
CA PRO A 93 12.78 8.59 -4.46
C PRO A 93 14.16 9.03 -3.98
N GLY A 94 15.21 8.49 -4.61
CA GLY A 94 16.60 8.79 -4.31
C GLY A 94 17.22 7.85 -3.28
N PHE A 95 16.41 7.10 -2.53
CA PHE A 95 16.93 6.21 -1.48
C PHE A 95 17.51 4.92 -2.06
N GLU A 96 17.13 4.55 -3.29
CA GLU A 96 17.66 3.40 -4.02
C GLU A 96 19.19 3.43 -4.14
N ARG A 97 19.80 4.62 -4.17
CA ARG A 97 21.26 4.83 -4.23
C ARG A 97 21.99 4.32 -2.99
N SER A 98 21.30 4.25 -1.86
CA SER A 98 21.85 3.75 -0.59
C SER A 98 21.68 2.25 -0.41
N ARG A 99 20.94 1.57 -1.31
CA ARG A 99 20.70 0.13 -1.21
C ARG A 99 22.02 -0.64 -1.29
N GLY A 100 22.20 -1.61 -0.40
CA GLY A 100 23.43 -2.41 -0.28
C GLY A 100 24.55 -1.74 0.53
N THR A 101 24.42 -0.45 0.90
CA THR A 101 25.36 0.19 1.83
C THR A 101 25.01 -0.18 3.29
N PRO A 102 25.97 -0.12 4.23
CA PRO A 102 25.68 -0.33 5.65
C PRO A 102 24.64 0.65 6.20
N SER A 103 24.72 1.92 5.80
CA SER A 103 23.76 2.95 6.23
C SER A 103 22.36 2.68 5.68
N GLY A 104 22.20 2.42 4.38
CA GLY A 104 20.90 2.11 3.79
C GLY A 104 20.28 0.82 4.35
N THR A 105 21.10 -0.20 4.62
CA THR A 105 20.65 -1.44 5.27
C THR A 105 20.13 -1.19 6.68
N HIS A 106 20.83 -0.35 7.45
CA HIS A 106 20.41 0.03 8.80
C HIS A 106 19.07 0.79 8.78
N SER A 107 18.96 1.83 7.94
CA SER A 107 17.72 2.62 7.81
C SER A 107 16.53 1.78 7.30
N SER A 108 16.75 0.87 6.35
CA SER A 108 15.73 -0.07 5.88
C SER A 108 15.21 -0.97 7.01
N ARG A 109 16.09 -1.48 7.89
CA ARG A 109 15.70 -2.30 9.05
C ARG A 109 14.92 -1.52 10.10
N GLU A 110 15.31 -0.29 10.38
CA GLU A 110 14.57 0.58 11.30
C GLU A 110 13.18 0.90 10.75
N TYR A 111 13.10 1.23 9.46
CA TYR A 111 11.83 1.45 8.77
C TYR A 111 10.93 0.21 8.87
N ASN A 112 11.47 -0.97 8.55
CA ASN A 112 10.73 -2.24 8.64
C ASN A 112 10.22 -2.49 10.06
N SER A 113 11.04 -2.26 11.09
CA SER A 113 10.63 -2.44 12.49
C SER A 113 9.40 -1.60 12.85
N ASN A 114 9.35 -0.35 12.38
CA ASN A 114 8.20 0.52 12.59
C ASN A 114 6.95 0.02 11.84
N ILE A 115 7.11 -0.42 10.59
CA ILE A 115 6.00 -0.96 9.80
C ILE A 115 5.48 -2.28 10.40
N TYR A 116 6.34 -3.16 10.89
CA TYR A 116 5.92 -4.39 11.58
C TYR A 116 5.02 -4.08 12.78
N GLN A 117 5.44 -3.15 13.65
CA GLN A 117 4.65 -2.76 14.82
C GLN A 117 3.29 -2.16 14.41
N ALA A 118 3.29 -1.29 13.39
CA ALA A 118 2.07 -0.69 12.88
C ALA A 118 1.14 -1.71 12.20
N CYS A 119 1.70 -2.70 11.48
CA CYS A 119 0.96 -3.78 10.85
C CYS A 119 0.25 -4.63 11.91
N VAL A 120 0.98 -5.11 12.92
CA VAL A 120 0.39 -5.90 14.02
C VAL A 120 -0.69 -5.10 14.74
N ARG A 121 -0.44 -3.81 15.01
CA ARG A 121 -1.41 -2.98 15.72
C ARG A 121 -2.66 -2.70 14.89
N TYR A 122 -2.51 -2.17 13.68
CA TYR A 122 -3.63 -1.60 12.93
C TYR A 122 -4.16 -2.50 11.82
N ALA A 123 -3.31 -3.30 11.18
CA ALA A 123 -3.73 -4.23 10.14
C ALA A 123 -4.08 -5.63 10.67
N MET A 124 -3.81 -5.93 11.95
CA MET A 124 -4.21 -7.20 12.58
C MET A 124 -5.11 -6.98 13.80
N LEU A 125 -4.57 -6.40 14.88
CA LEU A 125 -5.30 -6.31 16.15
C LEU A 125 -6.56 -5.43 16.07
N GLU A 126 -6.47 -4.24 15.48
CA GLU A 126 -7.64 -3.37 15.35
C GLU A 126 -8.63 -3.90 14.31
N GLN A 127 -8.17 -4.58 13.25
CA GLN A 127 -9.05 -5.29 12.31
C GLN A 127 -9.85 -6.41 13.00
N LEU A 128 -9.24 -7.16 13.93
CA LEU A 128 -9.93 -8.16 14.74
C LEU A 128 -10.94 -7.56 15.73
N LYS A 129 -10.60 -6.42 16.36
CA LYS A 129 -11.46 -5.77 17.35
C LYS A 129 -12.65 -5.05 16.72
N ASN A 130 -12.42 -4.36 15.61
CA ASN A 130 -13.37 -3.48 14.96
C ASN A 130 -13.39 -3.74 13.44
N PRO A 131 -13.75 -4.95 12.99
CA PRO A 131 -13.75 -5.28 11.57
C PRO A 131 -14.78 -4.46 10.81
N CYS A 132 -14.44 -4.01 9.61
CA CYS A 132 -15.41 -3.48 8.66
C CYS A 132 -16.50 -4.54 8.38
N PRO A 133 -17.80 -4.18 8.39
CA PRO A 133 -18.87 -5.12 8.09
C PRO A 133 -18.70 -5.85 6.75
N CYS A 134 -18.15 -5.18 5.74
CA CYS A 134 -17.90 -5.74 4.41
C CYS A 134 -16.89 -6.90 4.42
N PHE A 135 -15.95 -6.91 5.38
CA PHE A 135 -14.84 -7.86 5.43
C PHE A 135 -14.81 -8.70 6.71
N LYS A 136 -15.84 -8.61 7.56
CA LYS A 136 -15.87 -9.26 8.88
C LYS A 136 -15.57 -10.76 8.80
N ASP A 137 -16.24 -11.49 7.92
CA ASP A 137 -16.05 -12.94 7.79
C ASP A 137 -14.66 -13.28 7.24
N VAL A 138 -14.13 -12.47 6.32
CA VAL A 138 -12.77 -12.62 5.78
C VAL A 138 -11.73 -12.40 6.87
N ILE A 139 -11.87 -11.34 7.67
CA ILE A 139 -10.97 -11.03 8.78
C ILE A 139 -10.98 -12.16 9.82
N HIS A 140 -12.16 -12.62 10.22
CA HIS A 140 -12.27 -13.72 11.18
C HIS A 140 -11.64 -15.00 10.63
N THR A 141 -11.93 -15.36 9.38
CA THR A 141 -11.39 -16.59 8.76
C THR A 141 -9.89 -16.53 8.53
N HIS A 142 -9.33 -15.35 8.23
CA HIS A 142 -7.90 -15.18 7.97
C HIS A 142 -7.03 -15.32 9.23
N PHE A 143 -7.54 -14.89 10.38
CA PHE A 143 -6.77 -14.86 11.63
C PHE A 143 -7.05 -16.02 12.60
N TRP A 144 -8.06 -16.86 12.33
CA TRP A 144 -8.37 -18.08 13.08
C TRP A 144 -7.85 -19.32 12.36
#